data_AF-A0A812N3S9-F1
#
_entry.id   AF-A0A812N3S9-F1
#
_cell.length_a   1.000
_cell.length_b   1.000
_cell.length_c   1.000
_cell.angle_alpha   90.00
_cell.angle_beta   90.00
_cell.angle_gamma   90.00
#
_symmetry.space_group_name_H-M   'P 1'
#
loop_
_entity.id
_entity.type
_entity.pdbx_description
1 polymer ?
#
loop_
_entity_poly.entity_id
_entity_poly.type
_entity_poly.pdbx_seq_one_letter_code
_entity_poly.pdbx_strand_id
1 'polypeptide(L)'
;MTRGQLKLLQKEMWQEKIMASMPAPKDDGVPQIPEIEAAHDSSSSSGESDASESGSGETCTPKKGKKKGKTSKKKAKAKKGKTSKKTKKSELSPGSTLSTPKRDLEVECPTEAIENAGEILGQILKLQGKVGACREKLEEKSGKLAAEALSTINSYGAKLAKYHDQIAEIKATYVANKKSIDKGQLQALKTVISETEKTCALFVMEETKLRTLLKPDKKPAESEKSEKPTPAAKKGEGQETRDIGLKKTHPMVCLRDLVTALDKAGKVHEVFLAGNGPAELKRFWSLYQKEHPGHDVYKTHNGRLSACIPMMLHLDEGTSHKKKSLMILSTQMVCGKGSKRAPGHNFLGSTYLSRLLFSVLLGRTYTKTKAVLYRLLEAWAQDLTDCYYNGITVTGVPGCPKLFPVFIAAKGDWPALVKAGRLVRSFMRDSTAPDAPGICHLCRAGQPNYEWNSFENDAAWLHADSPLPWTTPSPLSGIPQDPNNLASFYAIDLFHVSHKGVVGDFVASAIAVQLCG
;
A
#
# COMPACT_ATOMS: atom_id res chain seq x y z
N MET A 1 7.08 37.54 27.96
CA MET A 1 7.84 36.75 26.97
C MET A 1 6.99 36.62 25.70
N THR A 2 7.50 37.05 24.54
CA THR A 2 6.74 36.98 23.28
C THR A 2 6.72 35.54 22.73
N ARG A 3 5.77 35.23 21.84
CA ARG A 3 5.68 33.92 21.18
C ARG A 3 6.95 33.54 20.40
N GLY A 4 7.74 34.54 19.97
CA GLY A 4 9.06 34.34 19.35
C GLY A 4 10.12 33.94 20.37
N GLN A 5 10.16 34.61 21.52
CA GLN A 5 11.10 34.30 22.61
C GLN A 5 10.86 32.90 23.19
N LEU A 6 9.60 32.48 23.36
CA LEU A 6 9.27 31.13 23.86
C LEU A 6 9.75 30.02 22.90
N LYS A 7 9.69 30.25 21.59
CA LYS A 7 10.18 29.30 20.58
C LYS A 7 11.71 29.20 20.55
N LEU A 8 12.40 30.31 20.77
CA LEU A 8 13.85 30.33 20.85
C LEU A 8 14.32 29.56 22.09
N LEU A 9 13.69 29.84 23.24
CA LEU A 9 14.01 29.17 24.50
C LEU A 9 13.73 27.66 24.46
N GLN A 10 12.62 27.24 23.84
CA GLN A 10 12.32 25.83 23.63
C GLN A 10 13.33 25.13 22.71
N LYS A 11 13.86 25.85 21.70
CA LYS A 11 14.88 25.33 20.79
C LYS A 11 16.22 25.17 21.52
N GLU A 12 16.60 26.14 22.34
CA GLU A 12 17.82 26.14 23.16
C GLU A 12 17.78 25.02 24.20
N MET A 13 16.70 24.91 24.98
CA MET A 13 16.51 23.83 25.96
C MET A 13 16.54 22.43 25.32
N TRP A 14 16.08 22.30 24.07
CA TRP A 14 16.11 21.02 23.36
C TRP A 14 17.52 20.69 22.85
N GLN A 15 18.28 21.70 22.38
CA GLN A 15 19.69 21.49 22.01
C GLN A 15 20.56 21.16 23.21
N GLU A 16 20.34 21.79 24.37
CA GLU A 16 21.04 21.45 25.61
C GLU A 16 20.76 20.01 26.05
N LYS A 17 19.51 19.55 25.95
CA LYS A 17 19.18 18.14 26.25
C LYS A 17 19.84 17.15 25.30
N ILE A 18 19.98 17.49 24.02
CA ILE A 18 20.70 16.65 23.06
C ILE A 18 22.18 16.58 23.43
N MET A 19 22.82 17.74 23.66
CA MET A 19 24.25 17.81 24.00
C MET A 19 24.53 17.10 25.32
N ALA A 20 23.65 17.21 26.32
CA ALA A 20 23.77 16.51 27.60
C ALA A 20 23.57 14.99 27.50
N SER A 21 22.87 14.52 26.45
CA SER A 21 22.61 13.09 26.21
C SER A 21 23.66 12.40 25.33
N MET A 22 24.58 13.15 24.74
CA MET A 22 25.67 12.57 23.95
C MET A 22 26.73 12.02 24.92
N PRO A 23 27.05 10.71 24.89
CA PRO A 23 28.17 10.21 25.66
C PRO A 23 29.44 10.91 25.20
N ALA A 24 30.27 11.32 26.16
CA ALA A 24 31.57 11.91 25.87
C ALA A 24 32.33 10.98 24.91
N PRO A 25 32.99 11.51 23.87
CA PRO A 25 33.80 10.70 22.98
C PRO A 25 34.81 9.95 23.85
N LYS A 26 34.68 8.62 23.88
CA LYS A 26 35.72 7.79 24.45
C LYS A 26 36.93 7.97 23.56
N ASP A 27 38.01 8.43 24.17
CA ASP A 27 39.33 8.45 23.55
C ASP A 27 39.81 7.00 23.46
N ASP A 28 39.23 6.27 22.49
CA ASP A 28 39.64 4.93 22.15
C ASP A 28 40.98 5.09 21.41
N GLY A 29 42.05 5.13 22.19
CA GLY A 29 43.41 5.25 21.72
C GLY A 29 43.66 4.36 20.50
N VAL A 30 44.24 4.98 19.47
CA VAL A 30 44.59 4.35 18.20
C VAL A 30 45.27 3.02 18.47
N PRO A 31 44.68 1.87 18.08
CA PRO A 31 45.34 0.58 18.18
C PRO A 31 46.58 0.63 17.28
N GLN A 32 47.76 0.48 17.87
CA GLN A 32 48.98 0.28 17.11
C GLN A 32 48.82 -1.00 16.28
N ILE A 33 48.86 -0.83 14.96
CA ILE A 33 48.90 -1.91 13.98
C ILE A 33 50.28 -2.57 14.11
N PRO A 34 50.39 -3.87 14.42
CA PRO A 34 51.68 -4.55 14.37
C PRO A 34 52.19 -4.57 12.93
N GLU A 35 53.44 -4.16 12.74
CA GLU A 35 54.19 -4.35 11.51
C GLU A 35 54.12 -5.82 11.08
N ILE A 36 53.61 -6.05 9.86
CA ILE A 36 53.66 -7.34 9.21
C ILE A 36 55.05 -7.47 8.60
N GLU A 37 55.93 -8.21 9.27
CA GLU A 37 57.18 -8.67 8.69
C GLU A 37 56.87 -9.65 7.55
N ALA A 38 57.44 -9.34 6.38
CA ALA A 38 57.39 -10.19 5.21
C ALA A 38 58.30 -11.42 5.42
N ALA A 39 57.69 -12.60 5.54
CA ALA A 39 58.40 -13.87 5.40
C ALA A 39 58.14 -14.45 4.02
N HIS A 40 59.14 -14.32 3.15
CA HIS A 40 59.46 -15.30 2.13
C HIS A 40 59.88 -16.59 2.86
N ASP A 41 59.23 -17.73 2.60
CA ASP A 41 59.96 -18.88 2.08
C ASP A 41 59.06 -19.97 1.48
N SER A 42 59.68 -20.58 0.49
CA SER A 42 59.33 -21.75 -0.30
C SER A 42 59.22 -23.05 0.52
N SER A 43 58.33 -23.96 0.11
CA SER A 43 58.70 -25.35 -0.22
C SER A 43 57.48 -26.24 -0.50
N SER A 44 57.71 -27.08 -1.50
CA SER A 44 56.92 -28.21 -1.99
C SER A 44 56.81 -29.37 -0.99
N SER A 45 55.67 -30.05 -0.93
CA SER A 45 55.66 -31.53 -1.00
C SER A 45 54.26 -32.09 -1.26
N SER A 46 54.24 -33.04 -2.19
CA SER A 46 53.26 -34.08 -2.47
C SER A 46 52.78 -34.87 -1.24
N GLY A 47 51.55 -35.40 -1.31
CA GLY A 47 51.07 -36.45 -0.43
C GLY A 47 49.64 -36.91 -0.75
N GLU A 48 49.51 -37.94 -1.58
CA GLU A 48 48.33 -38.80 -1.68
C GLU A 48 48.12 -39.59 -0.39
N SER A 49 46.88 -39.86 0.01
CA SER A 49 46.32 -41.21 0.31
C SER A 49 45.00 -41.17 1.11
N ASP A 50 44.00 -41.81 0.51
CA ASP A 50 43.10 -42.84 1.03
C ASP A 50 42.37 -42.76 2.39
N ALA A 51 41.04 -42.88 2.26
CA ALA A 51 40.13 -43.88 2.85
C ALA A 51 40.17 -44.22 4.36
N SER A 52 39.03 -43.98 5.01
CA SER A 52 38.26 -44.93 5.84
C SER A 52 37.05 -44.18 6.43
N GLU A 53 35.79 -44.53 6.15
CA GLU A 53 34.98 -45.70 6.53
C GLU A 53 34.38 -45.63 7.96
N SER A 54 33.07 -45.95 8.00
CA SER A 54 32.23 -46.39 9.13
C SER A 54 31.49 -45.34 9.99
N GLY A 55 30.17 -45.53 10.06
CA GLY A 55 29.23 -44.74 10.85
C GLY A 55 27.76 -45.07 10.55
N SER A 56 27.39 -46.33 10.75
CA SER A 56 26.03 -46.91 10.65
C SER A 56 25.04 -46.32 11.66
N GLY A 57 23.77 -46.12 11.28
CA GLY A 57 22.70 -45.73 12.21
C GLY A 57 21.29 -45.75 11.63
N GLU A 58 20.72 -46.96 11.54
CA GLU A 58 19.31 -47.33 11.75
C GLU A 58 18.16 -46.57 11.05
N THR A 59 17.61 -47.25 10.03
CA THR A 59 16.27 -47.06 9.47
C THR A 59 15.20 -47.76 10.30
N CYS A 60 14.16 -47.03 10.74
CA CYS A 60 12.92 -47.62 11.25
C CYS A 60 11.74 -47.31 10.31
N THR A 61 11.20 -48.34 9.67
CA THR A 61 9.87 -48.34 9.04
C THR A 61 8.87 -49.04 9.97
N PRO A 62 7.56 -48.70 9.89
CA PRO A 62 6.61 -49.80 9.90
C PRO A 62 5.40 -49.66 8.97
N LYS A 63 5.13 -50.79 8.32
CA LYS A 63 3.83 -51.47 8.17
C LYS A 63 2.74 -50.81 7.30
N LYS A 64 2.72 -51.28 6.04
CA LYS A 64 1.54 -51.36 5.17
C LYS A 64 0.49 -52.33 5.74
N GLY A 65 -0.69 -51.82 6.09
CA GLY A 65 -1.88 -52.61 6.38
C GLY A 65 -2.76 -52.80 5.13
N LYS A 66 -2.86 -54.04 4.63
CA LYS A 66 -3.84 -54.49 3.64
C LYS A 66 -5.25 -54.48 4.27
N LYS A 67 -6.23 -53.85 3.63
CA LYS A 67 -7.66 -54.18 3.84
C LYS A 67 -8.35 -54.52 2.51
N LYS A 68 -8.96 -55.71 2.52
CA LYS A 68 -9.69 -56.38 1.45
C LYS A 68 -10.92 -55.59 1.02
N GLY A 69 -11.26 -55.73 -0.26
CA GLY A 69 -12.35 -55.02 -0.92
C GLY A 69 -13.76 -55.47 -0.56
N LYS A 70 -14.72 -54.77 -1.18
CA LYS A 70 -16.07 -55.23 -1.46
C LYS A 70 -16.60 -54.48 -2.69
N THR A 71 -16.66 -55.19 -3.79
CA THR A 71 -17.48 -54.92 -4.97
C THR A 71 -18.96 -55.05 -4.63
N SER A 72 -19.79 -54.09 -5.05
CA SER A 72 -21.19 -54.39 -5.38
C SER A 72 -21.88 -53.31 -6.23
N LYS A 73 -22.19 -53.73 -7.46
CA LYS A 73 -23.46 -53.57 -8.19
C LYS A 73 -23.99 -52.16 -8.50
N LYS A 74 -23.76 -51.79 -9.78
CA LYS A 74 -24.74 -51.21 -10.71
C LYS A 74 -26.16 -51.76 -10.46
N LYS A 75 -27.15 -50.88 -10.34
CA LYS A 75 -28.54 -51.13 -10.78
C LYS A 75 -29.15 -49.85 -11.34
N ALA A 76 -29.52 -49.93 -12.61
CA ALA A 76 -30.42 -49.02 -13.29
C ALA A 76 -31.89 -49.37 -12.96
N LYS A 77 -32.76 -48.37 -12.86
CA LYS A 77 -34.21 -48.35 -13.16
C LYS A 77 -34.71 -46.96 -12.72
N ALA A 78 -35.26 -46.10 -13.57
CA ALA A 78 -36.45 -46.17 -14.43
C ALA A 78 -37.51 -45.19 -13.89
N LYS A 79 -37.96 -44.31 -14.77
CA LYS A 79 -39.09 -43.37 -14.63
C LYS A 79 -40.34 -44.06 -14.10
N LYS A 80 -41.07 -43.38 -13.20
CA LYS A 80 -42.54 -43.29 -13.20
C LYS A 80 -42.97 -42.11 -12.33
N GLY A 81 -43.76 -41.21 -12.92
CA GLY A 81 -44.45 -40.16 -12.17
C GLY A 81 -45.74 -40.67 -11.54
N LYS A 82 -46.23 -39.97 -10.52
CA LYS A 82 -47.65 -39.64 -10.31
C LYS A 82 -47.88 -38.79 -9.05
N THR A 83 -48.54 -37.66 -9.25
CA THR A 83 -49.65 -37.06 -8.46
C THR A 83 -49.59 -37.00 -6.92
N SER A 84 -49.55 -35.75 -6.45
CA SER A 84 -50.38 -35.14 -5.39
C SER A 84 -50.93 -36.01 -4.24
N LYS A 85 -50.50 -35.71 -3.01
CA LYS A 85 -51.43 -35.62 -1.88
C LYS A 85 -50.94 -34.66 -0.80
N LYS A 86 -51.86 -33.78 -0.42
CA LYS A 86 -51.81 -32.74 0.60
C LYS A 86 -51.78 -33.40 1.98
N THR A 87 -50.84 -33.05 2.84
CA THR A 87 -51.00 -33.29 4.28
C THR A 87 -50.26 -32.24 5.09
N LYS A 88 -51.02 -31.63 5.98
CA LYS A 88 -50.68 -30.55 6.90
C LYS A 88 -50.09 -31.21 8.14
N LYS A 89 -48.82 -30.96 8.49
CA LYS A 89 -48.30 -31.27 9.83
C LYS A 89 -47.22 -30.24 10.21
N SER A 90 -47.51 -29.57 11.31
CA SER A 90 -46.68 -28.60 12.02
C SER A 90 -45.56 -29.32 12.76
N GLU A 91 -44.32 -28.88 12.56
CA GLU A 91 -43.21 -29.15 13.47
C GLU A 91 -42.18 -28.01 13.35
N LEU A 92 -41.89 -27.41 14.49
CA LEU A 92 -40.87 -26.38 14.70
C LEU A 92 -39.50 -27.05 14.77
N SER A 93 -38.53 -26.58 13.97
CA SER A 93 -37.10 -26.68 14.26
C SER A 93 -36.27 -25.74 13.36
N PRO A 94 -35.08 -25.30 13.84
CA PRO A 94 -34.35 -24.14 13.34
C PRO A 94 -33.32 -24.52 12.24
N GLY A 95 -32.94 -23.54 11.42
CA GLY A 95 -31.79 -23.64 10.53
C GLY A 95 -32.09 -23.35 9.06
N SER A 96 -32.63 -22.17 8.75
CA SER A 96 -32.67 -21.68 7.37
C SER A 96 -31.29 -21.13 6.98
N THR A 97 -30.52 -21.91 6.21
CA THR A 97 -29.44 -21.37 5.39
C THR A 97 -30.03 -20.39 4.38
N LEU A 98 -29.87 -19.09 4.64
CA LEU A 98 -30.14 -17.99 3.72
C LEU A 98 -29.18 -18.12 2.52
N SER A 99 -29.58 -18.90 1.51
CA SER A 99 -29.03 -18.75 0.17
C SER A 99 -29.46 -17.38 -0.35
N THR A 100 -28.56 -16.41 -0.30
CA THR A 100 -28.77 -15.12 -0.96
C THR A 100 -28.94 -15.41 -2.46
N PRO A 101 -30.04 -14.97 -3.10
CA PRO A 101 -30.20 -15.16 -4.53
C PRO A 101 -29.03 -14.48 -5.24
N LYS A 102 -28.42 -15.19 -6.19
CA LYS A 102 -27.48 -14.60 -7.15
C LYS A 102 -28.17 -13.40 -7.77
N ARG A 103 -27.82 -12.19 -7.32
CA ARG A 103 -28.19 -10.95 -7.99
C ARG A 103 -27.46 -10.96 -9.32
N ASP A 104 -28.20 -11.16 -10.40
CA ASP A 104 -27.72 -10.83 -11.74
C ASP A 104 -27.36 -9.35 -11.75
N LEU A 105 -26.05 -9.08 -11.77
CA LEU A 105 -25.43 -7.74 -11.75
C LEU A 105 -25.75 -6.90 -13.00
N GLU A 106 -26.54 -7.42 -13.94
CA GLU A 106 -26.95 -6.70 -15.16
C GLU A 106 -28.20 -5.85 -14.96
N VAL A 107 -28.88 -5.96 -13.82
CA VAL A 107 -30.00 -5.07 -13.46
C VAL A 107 -29.59 -4.21 -12.27
N GLU A 108 -28.73 -3.22 -12.51
CA GLU A 108 -28.73 -2.01 -11.67
C GLU A 108 -30.18 -1.53 -11.63
N CYS A 109 -30.77 -1.46 -10.43
CA CYS A 109 -32.15 -1.01 -10.30
C CYS A 109 -32.23 0.40 -10.90
N PRO A 110 -33.15 0.67 -11.85
CA PRO A 110 -33.26 2.01 -12.46
C PRO A 110 -33.36 3.14 -11.44
N THR A 111 -33.91 2.86 -10.26
CA THR A 111 -33.93 3.75 -9.09
C THR A 111 -32.53 4.13 -8.61
N GLU A 112 -31.60 3.18 -8.47
CA GLU A 112 -30.21 3.43 -8.07
C GLU A 112 -29.48 4.31 -9.10
N ALA A 113 -29.74 4.09 -10.40
CA ALA A 113 -29.16 4.91 -11.47
C ALA A 113 -29.63 6.37 -11.39
N ILE A 114 -30.90 6.60 -11.04
CA ILE A 114 -31.50 7.93 -10.87
C ILE A 114 -31.03 8.60 -9.57
N GLU A 115 -30.88 7.85 -8.48
CA GLU A 115 -30.32 8.38 -7.23
C GLU A 115 -28.87 8.85 -7.43
N ASN A 116 -28.05 8.04 -8.10
CA ASN A 116 -26.69 8.40 -8.50
C ASN A 116 -26.66 9.65 -9.39
N ALA A 117 -27.65 9.80 -10.29
CA ALA A 117 -27.78 11.01 -11.12
C ALA A 117 -28.04 12.28 -10.28
N GLY A 118 -28.75 12.15 -9.15
CA GLY A 118 -28.91 13.24 -8.18
C GLY A 118 -27.60 13.69 -7.54
N GLU A 119 -26.74 12.74 -7.15
CA GLU A 119 -25.39 13.07 -6.65
C GLU A 119 -24.55 13.78 -7.72
N ILE A 120 -24.63 13.33 -8.98
CA ILE A 120 -23.89 13.91 -10.11
C ILE A 120 -24.34 15.34 -10.41
N LEU A 121 -25.65 15.64 -10.39
CA LEU A 121 -26.15 17.02 -10.54
C LEU A 121 -25.54 17.95 -9.50
N GLY A 122 -25.47 17.52 -8.23
CA GLY A 122 -24.80 18.29 -7.17
C GLY A 122 -23.31 18.51 -7.41
N GLN A 123 -22.62 17.55 -8.04
CA GLN A 123 -21.22 17.71 -8.43
C GLN A 123 -21.05 18.69 -9.60
N ILE A 124 -21.94 18.66 -10.59
CA ILE A 124 -21.92 19.60 -11.73
C ILE A 124 -22.08 21.03 -11.23
N LEU A 125 -23.04 21.31 -10.34
CA LEU A 125 -23.26 22.65 -9.79
C LEU A 125 -22.02 23.18 -9.06
N LYS A 126 -21.38 22.33 -8.23
CA LYS A 126 -20.12 22.68 -7.55
C LYS A 126 -19.00 23.01 -8.54
N LEU A 127 -18.91 22.26 -9.65
CA LEU A 127 -17.91 22.50 -10.69
C LEU A 127 -18.22 23.74 -11.52
N GLN A 128 -19.48 24.02 -11.83
CA GLN A 128 -19.89 25.27 -12.49
C GLN A 128 -19.50 26.49 -11.65
N GLY A 129 -19.64 26.44 -10.32
CA GLY A 129 -19.13 27.49 -9.43
C GLY A 129 -17.61 27.69 -9.53
N LYS A 130 -16.84 26.60 -9.63
CA LYS A 130 -15.38 26.68 -9.85
C LYS A 130 -15.01 27.21 -11.24
N VAL A 131 -15.76 26.83 -12.27
CA VAL A 131 -15.61 27.35 -13.64
C VAL A 131 -15.83 28.86 -13.64
N GLY A 132 -16.87 29.35 -12.96
CA GLY A 132 -17.14 30.78 -12.79
C GLY A 132 -15.98 31.51 -12.11
N ALA A 133 -15.49 30.99 -10.97
CA ALA A 133 -14.35 31.59 -10.27
C ALA A 133 -13.04 31.57 -11.09
N CYS A 134 -12.84 30.59 -11.97
CA CYS A 134 -11.69 30.57 -12.89
C CYS A 134 -11.85 31.58 -14.02
N ARG A 135 -13.08 31.74 -14.54
CA ARG A 135 -13.42 32.72 -15.58
C ARG A 135 -13.14 34.14 -15.08
N GLU A 136 -13.66 34.52 -13.93
CA GLU A 136 -13.45 35.85 -13.33
C GLU A 136 -11.94 36.19 -13.21
N LYS A 137 -11.15 35.25 -12.67
CA LYS A 137 -9.69 35.43 -12.54
C LYS A 137 -8.95 35.51 -13.87
N LEU A 138 -9.47 34.90 -14.92
CA LEU A 138 -8.88 34.95 -16.26
C LEU A 138 -9.25 36.24 -16.99
N GLU A 139 -10.45 36.77 -16.76
CA GLU A 139 -10.90 38.06 -17.30
C GLU A 139 -10.08 39.23 -16.74
N GLU A 140 -9.60 39.12 -15.49
CA GLU A 140 -8.67 40.09 -14.89
C GLU A 140 -7.26 40.06 -15.52
N LYS A 141 -6.90 38.99 -16.23
CA LYS A 141 -5.58 38.86 -16.87
C LYS A 141 -5.65 39.19 -18.35
N SER A 142 -4.77 40.09 -18.80
CA SER A 142 -4.55 40.36 -20.22
C SER A 142 -3.51 39.41 -20.81
N GLY A 143 -3.63 39.10 -22.10
CA GLY A 143 -2.65 38.32 -22.86
C GLY A 143 -3.22 37.11 -23.59
N LYS A 144 -2.49 36.64 -24.61
CA LYS A 144 -2.92 35.55 -25.50
C LYS A 144 -3.20 34.24 -24.76
N LEU A 145 -2.33 33.86 -23.82
CA LEU A 145 -2.50 32.64 -23.02
C LEU A 145 -3.74 32.70 -22.12
N ALA A 146 -4.05 33.87 -21.55
CA ALA A 146 -5.25 34.05 -20.74
C ALA A 146 -6.53 33.94 -21.60
N ALA A 147 -6.52 34.50 -22.81
CA ALA A 147 -7.63 34.38 -23.76
C ALA A 147 -7.89 32.94 -24.22
N GLU A 148 -6.83 32.18 -24.52
CA GLU A 148 -6.93 30.75 -24.88
C GLU A 148 -7.48 29.90 -23.72
N ALA A 149 -6.99 30.16 -22.50
CA ALA A 149 -7.48 29.54 -21.28
C ALA A 149 -8.97 29.88 -21.03
N LEU A 150 -9.36 31.14 -21.21
CA LEU A 150 -10.72 31.61 -21.02
C LEU A 150 -11.70 30.94 -22.00
N SER A 151 -11.31 30.83 -23.27
CA SER A 151 -12.08 30.10 -24.29
C SER A 151 -12.29 28.63 -23.89
N THR A 152 -11.24 27.98 -23.39
CA THR A 152 -11.28 26.60 -22.92
C THR A 152 -12.22 26.45 -21.71
N ILE A 153 -12.12 27.35 -20.72
CA ILE A 153 -13.00 27.36 -19.54
C ILE A 153 -14.46 27.60 -19.92
N ASN A 154 -14.74 28.47 -20.90
CA ASN A 154 -16.09 28.70 -21.40
C ASN A 154 -16.67 27.47 -22.08
N SER A 155 -15.85 26.73 -22.83
CA SER A 155 -16.26 25.45 -23.42
C SER A 155 -16.67 24.42 -22.35
N TYR A 156 -15.92 24.33 -21.25
CA TYR A 156 -16.29 23.46 -20.12
C TYR A 156 -17.59 23.90 -19.45
N GLY A 157 -17.77 25.20 -19.21
CA GLY A 157 -19.00 25.74 -18.63
C GLY A 157 -20.25 25.41 -19.47
N ALA A 158 -20.16 25.60 -20.79
CA ALA A 158 -21.26 25.29 -21.71
C ALA A 158 -21.60 23.79 -21.73
N LYS A 159 -20.58 22.90 -21.76
CA LYS A 159 -20.79 21.45 -21.71
C LYS A 159 -21.44 21.01 -20.40
N LEU A 160 -20.96 21.51 -19.26
CA LEU A 160 -21.51 21.18 -17.95
C LEU A 160 -22.96 21.64 -17.80
N ALA A 161 -23.31 22.83 -18.29
CA ALA A 161 -24.68 23.31 -18.30
C ALA A 161 -25.59 22.38 -19.14
N LYS A 162 -25.15 22.04 -20.36
CA LYS A 162 -25.89 21.08 -21.21
C LYS A 162 -26.11 19.73 -20.53
N TYR A 163 -25.09 19.17 -19.87
CA TYR A 163 -25.24 17.88 -19.18
C TYR A 163 -26.14 17.98 -17.96
N HIS A 164 -26.08 19.09 -17.22
CA HIS A 164 -26.99 19.34 -16.11
C HIS A 164 -28.45 19.30 -16.57
N ASP A 165 -28.77 20.02 -17.64
CA ASP A 165 -30.13 20.10 -18.18
C ASP A 165 -30.63 18.73 -18.68
N GLN A 166 -29.77 17.98 -19.38
CA GLN A 166 -30.09 16.62 -19.84
C GLN A 166 -30.38 15.65 -18.68
N ILE A 167 -29.58 15.68 -17.61
CA ILE A 167 -29.82 14.81 -16.45
C ILE A 167 -31.09 15.25 -15.70
N ALA A 168 -31.31 16.56 -15.57
CA ALA A 168 -32.50 17.12 -14.93
C ALA A 168 -33.77 16.73 -15.68
N GLU A 169 -33.77 16.80 -17.01
CA GLU A 169 -34.88 16.38 -17.87
C GLU A 169 -35.20 14.90 -17.68
N ILE A 170 -34.19 14.01 -17.79
CA ILE A 170 -34.38 12.56 -17.58
C ILE A 170 -34.96 12.27 -16.18
N LYS A 171 -34.47 12.97 -15.16
CA LYS A 171 -34.96 12.82 -13.78
C LYS A 171 -36.40 13.32 -13.63
N ALA A 172 -36.76 14.43 -14.28
CA ALA A 172 -38.12 14.94 -14.28
C ALA A 172 -39.08 13.96 -14.96
N THR A 173 -38.69 13.40 -16.12
CA THR A 173 -39.48 12.38 -16.82
C THR A 173 -39.65 11.12 -15.98
N TYR A 174 -38.61 10.67 -15.26
CA TYR A 174 -38.70 9.53 -14.34
C TYR A 174 -39.73 9.75 -13.22
N VAL A 175 -39.77 10.96 -12.64
CA VAL A 175 -40.74 11.32 -11.61
C VAL A 175 -42.16 11.37 -12.19
N ALA A 176 -42.34 11.99 -13.36
CA ALA A 176 -43.62 12.09 -14.04
C ALA A 176 -44.20 10.70 -14.42
N ASN A 177 -43.34 9.77 -14.87
CA ASN A 177 -43.72 8.42 -15.28
C ASN A 177 -43.80 7.42 -14.11
N LYS A 178 -44.19 7.89 -12.92
CA LYS A 178 -44.37 7.04 -11.71
C LYS A 178 -43.16 6.14 -11.41
N LYS A 179 -41.94 6.66 -11.53
CA LYS A 179 -40.68 5.93 -11.28
C LYS A 179 -40.40 4.79 -12.27
N SER A 180 -40.92 4.89 -13.48
CA SER A 180 -40.54 4.04 -14.61
C SER A 180 -39.65 4.82 -15.59
N ILE A 181 -38.66 4.13 -16.17
CA ILE A 181 -37.76 4.65 -17.20
C ILE A 181 -37.64 3.57 -18.26
N ASP A 182 -37.73 3.93 -19.54
CA ASP A 182 -37.49 2.95 -20.60
C ASP A 182 -35.99 2.67 -20.80
N LYS A 183 -35.68 1.59 -21.51
CA LYS A 183 -34.30 1.15 -21.74
C LYS A 183 -33.47 2.19 -22.51
N GLY A 184 -34.09 2.94 -23.42
CA GLY A 184 -33.45 4.01 -24.19
C GLY A 184 -33.07 5.19 -23.30
N GLN A 185 -33.99 5.66 -22.46
CA GLN A 185 -33.74 6.70 -21.46
C GLN A 185 -32.64 6.31 -20.47
N LEU A 186 -32.64 5.06 -19.99
CA LEU A 186 -31.58 4.57 -19.10
C LEU A 186 -30.21 4.57 -19.78
N GLN A 187 -30.15 4.18 -21.07
CA GLN A 187 -28.91 4.21 -21.84
C GLN A 187 -28.43 5.63 -22.13
N ALA A 188 -29.36 6.56 -22.40
CA ALA A 188 -29.07 7.99 -22.55
C ALA A 188 -28.48 8.56 -21.25
N LEU A 189 -29.10 8.27 -20.10
CA LEU A 189 -28.61 8.67 -18.78
C LEU A 189 -27.18 8.17 -18.53
N LYS A 190 -26.91 6.88 -18.78
CA LYS A 190 -25.58 6.29 -18.63
C LYS A 190 -24.53 6.98 -19.50
N THR A 191 -24.91 7.36 -20.73
CA THR A 191 -24.04 8.07 -21.66
C THR A 191 -23.73 9.48 -21.17
N VAL A 192 -24.75 10.25 -20.75
CA VAL A 192 -24.57 11.61 -20.23
C VAL A 192 -23.73 11.60 -18.94
N ILE A 193 -23.95 10.64 -18.04
CA ILE A 193 -23.15 10.47 -16.81
C ILE A 193 -21.67 10.22 -17.16
N SER A 194 -21.39 9.31 -18.11
CA SER A 194 -20.02 9.00 -18.53
C SER A 194 -19.31 10.21 -19.13
N GLU A 195 -19.97 10.97 -20.00
CA GLU A 195 -19.39 12.18 -20.60
C GLU A 195 -19.24 13.32 -19.59
N THR A 196 -20.14 13.41 -18.62
CA THR A 196 -20.03 14.35 -17.49
C THR A 196 -18.77 14.04 -16.68
N GLU A 197 -18.60 12.79 -16.23
CA GLU A 197 -17.43 12.37 -15.43
C GLU A 197 -16.11 12.69 -16.16
N LYS A 198 -16.04 12.39 -17.46
CA LYS A 198 -14.90 12.70 -18.32
C LYS A 198 -14.63 14.21 -18.40
N THR A 199 -15.67 15.01 -18.59
CA THR A 199 -15.56 16.48 -18.67
C THR A 199 -15.11 17.08 -17.34
N CYS A 200 -15.65 16.60 -16.22
CA CYS A 200 -15.25 16.99 -14.88
C CYS A 200 -13.76 16.69 -14.62
N ALA A 201 -13.28 15.50 -14.99
CA ALA A 201 -11.88 15.13 -14.84
C ALA A 201 -10.94 16.03 -15.65
N LEU A 202 -11.31 16.33 -16.92
CA LEU A 202 -10.54 17.23 -17.77
C LEU A 202 -10.50 18.66 -17.20
N PHE A 203 -11.61 19.17 -16.69
CA PHE A 203 -11.63 20.48 -16.03
C PHE A 203 -10.73 20.52 -14.81
N VAL A 204 -10.70 19.49 -13.95
CA VAL A 204 -9.82 19.47 -12.76
C VAL A 204 -8.35 19.51 -13.15
N MET A 205 -7.98 18.81 -14.23
CA MET A 205 -6.62 18.88 -14.77
C MET A 205 -6.30 20.29 -15.28
N GLU A 206 -7.26 20.93 -15.97
CA GLU A 206 -7.08 22.29 -16.50
C GLU A 206 -7.02 23.33 -15.37
N GLU A 207 -7.89 23.24 -14.35
CA GLU A 207 -7.86 24.06 -13.14
C GLU A 207 -6.46 24.04 -12.49
N THR A 208 -5.83 22.86 -12.47
CA THR A 208 -4.48 22.70 -11.91
C THR A 208 -3.42 23.45 -12.74
N LYS A 209 -3.53 23.44 -14.07
CA LYS A 209 -2.67 24.26 -14.94
C LYS A 209 -2.94 25.75 -14.72
N LEU A 210 -4.20 26.16 -14.65
CA LEU A 210 -4.58 27.56 -14.41
C LEU A 210 -4.05 28.08 -13.08
N ARG A 211 -4.02 27.26 -12.02
CA ARG A 211 -3.41 27.66 -10.74
C ARG A 211 -1.94 28.03 -10.86
N THR A 212 -1.22 27.53 -11.86
CA THR A 212 0.17 27.95 -12.13
C THR A 212 0.22 29.28 -12.88
N LEU A 213 -0.66 29.48 -13.87
CA LEU A 213 -0.78 30.73 -14.64
C LEU A 213 -1.33 31.90 -13.81
N LEU A 214 -2.20 31.61 -12.84
CA LEU A 214 -2.83 32.59 -11.96
C LEU A 214 -2.00 32.91 -10.72
N LYS A 215 -0.80 32.34 -10.56
CA LYS A 215 0.09 32.82 -9.50
C LYS A 215 0.37 34.31 -9.75
N PRO A 216 0.31 35.16 -8.70
CA PRO A 216 0.74 36.54 -8.85
C PRO A 216 2.19 36.51 -9.33
N ASP A 217 2.52 37.37 -10.30
CA ASP A 217 3.88 37.52 -10.76
C ASP A 217 4.74 37.81 -9.54
N LYS A 218 5.61 36.86 -9.18
CA LYS A 218 6.63 37.13 -8.16
C LYS A 218 7.40 38.33 -8.69
N LYS A 219 7.41 39.43 -7.93
CA LYS A 219 8.25 40.61 -8.19
C LYS A 219 9.59 40.11 -8.71
N PRO A 220 10.02 40.54 -9.91
CA PRO A 220 11.19 39.97 -10.55
C PRO A 220 12.39 40.17 -9.63
N ALA A 221 12.86 39.07 -9.06
CA ALA A 221 14.22 39.00 -8.55
C ALA A 221 15.10 38.85 -9.79
N GLU A 222 16.00 39.80 -10.01
CA GLU A 222 17.05 39.77 -11.03
C GLU A 222 17.72 38.40 -11.02
N SER A 223 17.42 37.57 -12.01
CA SER A 223 18.14 36.33 -12.27
C SER A 223 17.94 35.93 -13.72
N GLU A 224 19.06 35.60 -14.35
CA GLU A 224 19.24 35.33 -15.77
C GLU A 224 18.31 34.23 -16.30
N LYS A 225 17.70 34.51 -17.45
CA LYS A 225 16.85 33.57 -18.18
C LYS A 225 17.72 32.57 -18.96
N SER A 226 17.66 31.30 -18.59
CA SER A 226 17.91 30.20 -19.52
C SER A 226 16.57 29.55 -19.88
N GLU A 227 16.09 29.75 -21.11
CA GLU A 227 14.91 29.05 -21.63
C GLU A 227 15.22 27.56 -21.79
N LYS A 228 14.46 26.69 -21.11
CA LYS A 228 14.45 25.25 -21.39
C LYS A 228 13.16 24.87 -22.12
N PRO A 229 13.24 24.11 -23.22
CA PRO A 229 12.07 23.70 -23.98
C PRO A 229 11.25 22.64 -23.23
N THR A 230 9.93 22.80 -23.26
CA THR A 230 8.95 21.84 -22.73
C THR A 230 8.85 20.63 -23.67
N PRO A 231 9.17 19.40 -23.24
CA PRO A 231 9.13 18.24 -24.13
C PRO A 231 7.70 17.74 -24.32
N ALA A 232 7.34 17.46 -25.59
CA ALA A 232 6.12 16.77 -25.96
C ALA A 232 6.07 15.38 -25.31
N ALA A 233 4.93 15.01 -24.74
CA ALA A 233 4.71 13.73 -24.06
C ALA A 233 4.79 12.56 -25.05
N LYS A 234 5.99 11.99 -25.24
CA LYS A 234 6.17 10.70 -25.91
C LYS A 234 5.48 9.62 -25.07
N LYS A 235 4.82 8.66 -25.73
CA LYS A 235 4.22 7.46 -25.13
C LYS A 235 5.29 6.79 -24.25
N GLY A 236 5.09 6.81 -22.93
CA GLY A 236 6.14 6.57 -21.95
C GLY A 236 6.78 5.18 -22.09
N GLU A 237 8.08 5.18 -22.32
CA GLU A 237 8.95 4.02 -22.57
C GLU A 237 9.25 3.18 -21.30
N GLY A 238 8.37 3.20 -20.29
CA GLY A 238 8.69 2.63 -18.97
C GLY A 238 7.52 2.08 -18.17
N GLN A 239 6.37 1.80 -18.81
CA GLN A 239 5.26 1.13 -18.14
C GLN A 239 5.22 -0.34 -18.55
N GLU A 240 5.78 -1.21 -17.70
CA GLU A 240 5.68 -2.65 -17.87
C GLU A 240 4.23 -3.11 -17.61
N THR A 241 3.74 -4.04 -18.42
CA THR A 241 2.48 -4.73 -18.14
C THR A 241 2.78 -6.22 -17.96
N ARG A 242 2.17 -6.86 -16.95
CA ARG A 242 2.32 -8.31 -16.74
C ARG A 242 0.98 -9.02 -16.71
N ASP A 243 0.99 -10.30 -17.10
CA ASP A 243 -0.17 -11.16 -16.91
C ASP A 243 -0.29 -11.60 -15.45
N ILE A 244 -1.32 -11.09 -14.78
CA ILE A 244 -1.69 -11.48 -13.41
C ILE A 244 -2.96 -12.32 -13.37
N GLY A 245 -3.36 -12.93 -14.50
CA GLY A 245 -4.61 -13.69 -14.64
C GLY A 245 -5.85 -12.83 -14.89
N LEU A 246 -5.66 -11.61 -15.42
CA LEU A 246 -6.75 -10.76 -15.90
C LEU A 246 -6.91 -10.91 -17.42
N LYS A 247 -8.06 -10.50 -17.97
CA LYS A 247 -8.30 -10.52 -19.43
C LYS A 247 -7.32 -9.66 -20.23
N LYS A 248 -6.72 -8.66 -19.58
CA LYS A 248 -5.71 -7.77 -20.13
C LYS A 248 -4.52 -7.77 -19.17
N THR A 249 -3.32 -7.59 -19.72
CA THR A 249 -2.11 -7.38 -18.92
C THR A 249 -2.31 -6.18 -17.98
N HIS A 250 -1.80 -6.29 -16.76
CA HIS A 250 -1.98 -5.30 -15.72
C HIS A 250 -0.75 -4.38 -15.64
N PRO A 251 -0.94 -3.04 -15.59
CA PRO A 251 0.15 -2.10 -15.51
C PRO A 251 0.87 -2.11 -14.16
N MET A 252 2.19 -2.01 -14.21
CA MET A 252 3.07 -1.93 -13.04
C MET A 252 4.16 -0.89 -13.30
N VAL A 253 4.69 -0.32 -12.21
CA VAL A 253 5.85 0.57 -12.25
C VAL A 253 6.93 -0.08 -11.39
N CYS A 254 7.85 -0.79 -12.03
CA CYS A 254 8.96 -1.47 -11.37
C CYS A 254 9.87 -0.42 -10.70
N LEU A 255 10.41 -0.77 -9.53
CA LEU A 255 11.23 0.15 -8.74
C LEU A 255 12.49 0.56 -9.51
N ARG A 256 13.12 -0.40 -10.20
CA ARG A 256 14.28 -0.17 -11.07
C ARG A 256 14.00 0.90 -12.13
N ASP A 257 12.89 0.79 -12.83
CA ASP A 257 12.51 1.73 -13.89
C ASP A 257 12.25 3.13 -13.33
N LEU A 258 11.57 3.20 -12.19
CA LEU A 258 11.29 4.46 -11.53
C LEU A 258 12.56 5.17 -11.08
N VAL A 259 13.49 4.45 -10.43
CA VAL A 259 14.76 5.02 -9.98
C VAL A 259 15.62 5.42 -11.18
N THR A 260 15.64 4.62 -12.25
CA THR A 260 16.33 4.95 -13.50
C THR A 260 15.76 6.22 -14.14
N ALA A 261 14.43 6.38 -14.13
CA ALA A 261 13.78 7.58 -14.63
C ALA A 261 14.12 8.81 -13.76
N LEU A 262 14.17 8.66 -12.44
CA LEU A 262 14.63 9.71 -11.53
C LEU A 262 16.10 10.06 -11.79
N ASP A 263 16.94 9.08 -12.13
CA ASP A 263 18.39 9.30 -12.36
C ASP A 263 18.59 10.13 -13.62
N LYS A 264 17.92 9.73 -14.72
CA LYS A 264 17.89 10.48 -15.98
C LYS A 264 17.36 11.91 -15.80
N ALA A 265 16.48 12.13 -14.84
CA ALA A 265 15.96 13.46 -14.51
C ALA A 265 16.88 14.27 -13.57
N GLY A 266 17.98 13.70 -13.07
CA GLY A 266 18.84 14.33 -12.07
C GLY A 266 18.15 14.51 -10.71
N LYS A 267 17.19 13.63 -10.39
CA LYS A 267 16.31 13.73 -9.21
C LYS A 267 16.46 12.59 -8.20
N VAL A 268 17.35 11.63 -8.42
CA VAL A 268 17.59 10.52 -7.46
C VAL A 268 17.96 11.03 -6.08
N HIS A 269 18.93 11.95 -5.98
CA HIS A 269 19.36 12.44 -4.67
C HIS A 269 18.24 13.20 -3.93
N GLU A 270 17.50 14.06 -4.63
CA GLU A 270 16.45 14.87 -4.03
C GLU A 270 15.20 14.05 -3.65
N VAL A 271 14.79 13.13 -4.52
CA VAL A 271 13.53 12.39 -4.38
C VAL A 271 13.78 11.04 -3.72
N PHE A 272 14.65 10.20 -4.29
CA PHE A 272 14.84 8.81 -3.86
C PHE A 272 15.73 8.66 -2.62
N LEU A 273 16.68 9.57 -2.41
CA LEU A 273 17.47 9.62 -1.18
C LEU A 273 16.91 10.65 -0.19
N ALA A 274 15.94 11.47 -0.60
CA ALA A 274 15.40 12.58 0.19
C ALA A 274 16.50 13.52 0.76
N GLY A 275 17.62 13.66 0.05
CA GLY A 275 18.80 14.43 0.46
C GLY A 275 19.77 13.70 1.41
N ASN A 276 19.54 12.42 1.73
CA ASN A 276 20.47 11.63 2.54
C ASN A 276 21.64 11.14 1.69
N GLY A 277 22.84 11.12 2.27
CA GLY A 277 24.05 10.61 1.65
C GLY A 277 24.55 9.31 2.27
N PRO A 278 25.74 8.86 1.84
CA PRO A 278 26.35 7.62 2.33
C PRO A 278 26.54 7.57 3.85
N ALA A 279 26.84 8.71 4.48
CA ALA A 279 27.06 8.81 5.92
C ALA A 279 25.78 8.58 6.72
N GLU A 280 24.66 9.19 6.30
CA GLU A 280 23.36 9.03 6.94
C GLU A 280 22.84 7.60 6.81
N LEU A 281 23.04 6.97 5.64
CA LEU A 281 22.67 5.57 5.42
C LEU A 281 23.49 4.64 6.32
N LYS A 282 24.81 4.83 6.41
CA LYS A 282 25.67 4.05 7.30
C LYS A 282 25.25 4.20 8.77
N ARG A 283 24.92 5.43 9.20
CA ARG A 283 24.42 5.69 10.56
C ARG A 283 23.08 4.99 10.82
N PHE A 284 22.14 5.05 9.87
CA PHE A 284 20.87 4.34 9.99
C PHE A 284 21.10 2.85 10.24
N TRP A 285 21.91 2.18 9.41
CA TRP A 285 22.14 0.75 9.53
C TRP A 285 22.88 0.37 10.81
N SER A 286 23.78 1.21 11.31
CA SER A 286 24.44 0.99 12.60
C SER A 286 23.45 1.02 13.76
N LEU A 287 22.44 1.89 13.73
CA LEU A 287 21.37 1.92 14.74
C LEU A 287 20.40 0.76 14.56
N TYR A 288 19.99 0.47 13.32
CA TYR A 288 19.09 -0.62 13.01
C TYR A 288 19.66 -1.99 13.42
N GLN A 289 20.99 -2.17 13.37
CA GLN A 289 21.65 -3.44 13.72
C GLN A 289 21.50 -3.78 15.20
N LYS A 290 21.37 -2.76 16.05
CA LYS A 290 21.20 -2.95 17.50
C LYS A 290 19.86 -3.62 17.82
N GLU A 291 18.82 -3.27 17.07
CA GLU A 291 17.46 -3.80 17.25
C GLU A 291 17.20 -5.04 16.40
N HIS A 292 17.84 -5.14 15.22
CA HIS A 292 17.61 -6.20 14.24
C HIS A 292 18.91 -6.82 13.72
N PRO A 293 19.76 -7.41 14.60
CA PRO A 293 21.06 -7.95 14.20
C PRO A 293 20.95 -9.11 13.21
N GLY A 294 19.81 -9.81 13.16
CA GLY A 294 19.55 -10.95 12.29
C GLY A 294 19.11 -10.60 10.86
N HIS A 295 18.95 -9.32 10.51
CA HIS A 295 18.47 -8.93 9.19
C HIS A 295 19.47 -9.29 8.07
N ASP A 296 19.00 -9.88 6.98
CA ASP A 296 19.82 -10.35 5.84
C ASP A 296 20.78 -9.30 5.24
N VAL A 297 20.48 -8.02 5.43
CA VAL A 297 21.32 -6.90 4.96
C VAL A 297 22.74 -6.96 5.54
N TYR A 298 22.90 -7.41 6.78
CA TYR A 298 24.21 -7.53 7.43
C TYR A 298 25.02 -8.71 6.93
N LYS A 299 24.36 -9.69 6.29
CA LYS A 299 25.02 -10.80 5.60
C LYS A 299 25.38 -10.42 4.17
N THR A 300 24.43 -9.85 3.42
CA THR A 300 24.56 -9.62 1.97
C THR A 300 25.26 -8.29 1.61
N HIS A 301 25.13 -7.28 2.48
CA HIS A 301 25.57 -5.91 2.20
C HIS A 301 26.48 -5.28 3.27
N ASN A 302 27.08 -6.06 4.18
CA ASN A 302 27.92 -5.55 5.27
C ASN A 302 28.96 -4.50 4.83
N GLY A 303 29.66 -4.77 3.71
CA GLY A 303 30.71 -3.88 3.18
C GLY A 303 30.20 -2.65 2.40
N ARG A 304 28.88 -2.47 2.26
CA ARG A 304 28.28 -1.43 1.41
C ARG A 304 26.97 -0.86 1.98
N LEU A 305 26.82 -0.87 3.30
CA LEU A 305 25.65 -0.31 3.97
C LEU A 305 25.42 1.18 3.66
N SER A 306 26.48 1.91 3.30
CA SER A 306 26.39 3.31 2.85
C SER A 306 25.71 3.50 1.49
N ALA A 307 25.44 2.41 0.75
CA ALA A 307 24.68 2.40 -0.49
C ALA A 307 23.31 1.70 -0.34
N CYS A 308 22.98 1.23 0.87
CA CYS A 308 21.76 0.50 1.15
C CYS A 308 20.66 1.45 1.62
N ILE A 309 19.54 1.49 0.92
CA ILE A 309 18.48 2.46 1.17
C ILE A 309 17.36 1.77 1.94
N PRO A 310 17.10 2.14 3.21
CA PRO A 310 16.02 1.55 3.96
C PRO A 310 14.67 2.01 3.43
N MET A 311 13.85 1.03 3.06
CA MET A 311 12.52 1.21 2.51
C MET A 311 11.51 0.33 3.24
N MET A 312 10.24 0.69 3.12
CA MET A 312 9.10 -0.11 3.56
C MET A 312 8.16 -0.34 2.39
N LEU A 313 7.48 -1.47 2.35
CA LEU A 313 6.28 -1.62 1.53
C LEU A 313 5.14 -0.90 2.23
N HIS A 314 4.29 -0.26 1.44
CA HIS A 314 3.08 0.40 1.90
C HIS A 314 1.89 -0.19 1.15
N LEU A 315 1.04 -0.87 1.90
CA LEU A 315 -0.17 -1.56 1.48
C LEU A 315 -1.37 -0.81 2.03
N ASP A 316 -2.31 -0.42 1.19
CA ASP A 316 -3.48 0.35 1.63
C ASP A 316 -4.74 -0.09 0.89
N GLU A 317 -5.81 -0.36 1.63
CA GLU A 317 -7.13 -0.60 1.09
C GLU A 317 -7.98 0.68 1.04
N GLY A 318 -7.66 1.52 0.07
CA GLY A 318 -8.35 2.77 -0.18
C GLY A 318 -9.73 2.59 -0.83
N THR A 319 -10.40 3.71 -1.09
CA THR A 319 -11.64 3.74 -1.89
C THR A 319 -11.47 4.64 -3.10
N SER A 320 -11.95 4.16 -4.25
CA SER A 320 -12.07 4.97 -5.47
C SER A 320 -13.13 6.07 -5.30
N HIS A 321 -13.16 7.03 -6.23
CA HIS A 321 -14.21 8.05 -6.29
C HIS A 321 -15.63 7.46 -6.30
N LYS A 322 -15.81 6.24 -6.82
CA LYS A 322 -17.09 5.51 -6.82
C LYS A 322 -17.30 4.67 -5.57
N LYS A 323 -16.60 4.97 -4.46
CA LYS A 323 -16.63 4.24 -3.18
C LYS A 323 -16.29 2.75 -3.29
N LYS A 324 -15.68 2.31 -4.40
CA LYS A 324 -15.24 0.92 -4.60
C LYS A 324 -13.86 0.74 -4.02
N SER A 325 -13.64 -0.36 -3.29
CA SER A 325 -12.34 -0.71 -2.70
C SER A 325 -11.22 -0.75 -3.75
N LEU A 326 -10.03 -0.30 -3.35
CA LEU A 326 -8.79 -0.33 -4.13
C LEU A 326 -7.67 -0.86 -3.24
N MET A 327 -6.87 -1.78 -3.76
CA MET A 327 -5.58 -2.14 -3.17
C MET A 327 -4.51 -1.27 -3.80
N ILE A 328 -3.84 -0.45 -3.01
CA ILE A 328 -2.73 0.41 -3.43
C ILE A 328 -1.44 -0.23 -2.93
N LEU A 329 -0.54 -0.50 -3.86
CA LEU A 329 0.78 -1.08 -3.59
C LEU A 329 1.84 -0.04 -3.92
N SER A 330 2.63 0.34 -2.93
CA SER A 330 3.68 1.35 -3.07
C SER A 330 4.87 1.03 -2.19
N THR A 331 6.05 1.54 -2.51
CA THR A 331 7.20 1.53 -1.61
C THR A 331 7.36 2.91 -0.98
N GLN A 332 7.89 2.97 0.23
CA GLN A 332 8.13 4.20 0.96
C GLN A 332 9.55 4.21 1.51
N MET A 333 10.25 5.34 1.36
CA MET A 333 11.58 5.51 1.94
C MET A 333 11.45 5.81 3.44
N VAL A 334 12.29 5.17 4.24
CA VAL A 334 12.31 5.37 5.70
C VAL A 334 12.99 6.68 6.05
N CYS A 335 14.15 6.93 5.46
CA CYS A 335 14.87 8.20 5.60
C CYS A 335 14.15 9.32 4.84
N GLY A 336 14.09 10.51 5.44
CA GLY A 336 13.44 11.67 4.84
C GLY A 336 13.84 13.00 5.47
N LYS A 337 13.20 14.08 5.04
CA LYS A 337 13.52 15.45 5.47
C LYS A 337 13.06 15.80 6.89
N GLY A 338 12.43 14.88 7.61
CA GLY A 338 11.83 15.11 8.92
C GLY A 338 10.31 15.17 8.94
N SER A 339 9.80 15.28 10.15
CA SER A 339 8.47 15.78 10.48
C SER A 339 8.58 17.26 10.91
N LYS A 340 7.46 17.96 11.07
CA LYS A 340 7.46 19.33 11.64
C LYS A 340 8.12 19.43 13.02
N ARG A 341 8.24 18.30 13.75
CA ARG A 341 8.71 18.24 15.14
C ARG A 341 10.06 17.54 15.33
N ALA A 342 10.51 16.75 14.35
CA ALA A 342 11.75 15.97 14.46
C ALA A 342 12.38 15.73 13.08
N PRO A 343 13.69 15.96 12.89
CA PRO A 343 14.38 15.66 11.63
C PRO A 343 14.45 14.15 11.34
N GLY A 344 14.66 13.76 10.08
CA GLY A 344 14.99 12.39 9.66
C GLY A 344 13.82 11.48 9.27
N HIS A 345 12.56 11.78 9.62
CA HIS A 345 11.38 10.98 9.21
C HIS A 345 10.79 11.47 7.90
N ASN A 346 10.23 10.62 7.05
CA ASN A 346 9.65 11.07 5.77
C ASN A 346 8.17 11.50 5.87
N PHE A 347 7.86 12.47 6.74
CA PHE A 347 6.49 12.98 6.96
C PHE A 347 6.24 14.39 6.44
N LEU A 348 7.29 15.10 6.03
CA LEU A 348 7.19 16.40 5.36
C LEU A 348 7.27 16.25 3.84
N GLY A 349 6.49 17.08 3.15
CA GLY A 349 6.50 17.15 1.70
C GLY A 349 5.32 16.43 1.07
N SER A 350 5.40 16.25 -0.25
CA SER A 350 4.35 15.61 -1.02
C SER A 350 4.43 14.09 -0.87
N THR A 351 3.29 13.44 -0.63
CA THR A 351 3.22 11.98 -0.56
C THR A 351 3.74 11.32 -1.84
N TYR A 352 3.56 11.97 -2.99
CA TYR A 352 4.08 11.53 -4.30
C TYR A 352 5.60 11.43 -4.36
N LEU A 353 6.32 12.14 -3.48
CA LEU A 353 7.78 12.07 -3.39
C LEU A 353 8.23 11.08 -2.32
N SER A 354 7.39 10.79 -1.33
CA SER A 354 7.69 9.85 -0.25
C SER A 354 7.24 8.40 -0.50
N ARG A 355 6.23 8.22 -1.37
CA ARG A 355 5.58 6.95 -1.69
C ARG A 355 5.63 6.73 -3.19
N LEU A 356 6.36 5.72 -3.59
CA LEU A 356 6.61 5.34 -4.96
C LEU A 356 5.61 4.26 -5.35
N LEU A 357 4.65 4.62 -6.20
CA LEU A 357 3.57 3.72 -6.59
C LEU A 357 4.13 2.56 -7.43
N PHE A 358 3.82 1.32 -7.04
CA PHE A 358 4.09 0.13 -7.84
C PHE A 358 2.87 -0.21 -8.71
N SER A 359 1.70 -0.36 -8.08
CA SER A 359 0.46 -0.68 -8.81
C SER A 359 -0.80 -0.39 -7.98
N VAL A 360 -1.94 -0.35 -8.65
CA VAL A 360 -3.27 -0.24 -8.04
C VAL A 360 -4.17 -1.34 -8.60
N LEU A 361 -4.90 -2.03 -7.72
CA LEU A 361 -5.80 -3.12 -8.09
C LEU A 361 -7.20 -2.88 -7.53
N LEU A 362 -8.24 -3.03 -8.35
CA LEU A 362 -9.63 -2.85 -7.91
C LEU A 362 -10.07 -3.99 -6.99
N GLY A 363 -10.78 -3.68 -5.90
CA GLY A 363 -11.36 -4.66 -4.95
C GLY A 363 -12.00 -5.86 -5.63
N ARG A 364 -12.88 -5.58 -6.60
CA ARG A 364 -13.64 -6.61 -7.31
C ARG A 364 -12.78 -7.63 -8.08
N THR A 365 -11.54 -7.31 -8.44
CA THR A 365 -10.68 -8.23 -9.21
C THR A 365 -10.03 -9.26 -8.30
N TYR A 366 -9.60 -8.88 -7.09
CA TYR A 366 -8.94 -9.80 -6.17
C TYR A 366 -9.88 -10.46 -5.15
N THR A 367 -11.04 -9.87 -4.84
CA THR A 367 -12.01 -10.50 -3.94
C THR A 367 -12.59 -11.78 -4.54
N LYS A 368 -12.81 -11.80 -5.86
CA LYS A 368 -13.31 -13.01 -6.57
C LYS A 368 -12.22 -14.05 -6.76
N THR A 369 -11.00 -13.62 -7.08
CA THR A 369 -9.88 -14.50 -7.41
C THR A 369 -8.62 -14.00 -6.72
N LYS A 370 -8.36 -14.49 -5.50
CA LYS A 370 -7.18 -14.10 -4.71
C LYS A 370 -5.86 -14.32 -5.44
N ALA A 371 -5.80 -15.30 -6.35
CA ALA A 371 -4.63 -15.57 -7.18
C ALA A 371 -4.18 -14.35 -8.01
N VAL A 372 -5.09 -13.45 -8.39
CA VAL A 372 -4.75 -12.21 -9.11
C VAL A 372 -3.88 -11.30 -8.24
N LEU A 373 -4.27 -11.10 -6.98
CA LEU A 373 -3.47 -10.33 -6.03
C LEU A 373 -2.12 -11.01 -5.79
N TYR A 374 -2.10 -12.34 -5.60
CA TYR A 374 -0.83 -13.04 -5.33
C TYR A 374 0.13 -13.02 -6.52
N ARG A 375 -0.36 -13.12 -7.76
CA ARG A 375 0.50 -12.94 -8.95
C ARG A 375 1.07 -11.52 -9.05
N LEU A 376 0.28 -10.51 -8.68
CA LEU A 376 0.75 -9.12 -8.60
C LEU A 376 1.83 -8.94 -7.52
N LEU A 377 1.62 -9.52 -6.33
CA LEU A 377 2.60 -9.47 -5.23
C LEU A 377 3.87 -10.27 -5.54
N GLU A 378 3.76 -11.37 -6.29
CA GLU A 378 4.89 -12.16 -6.78
C GLU A 378 5.75 -11.34 -7.76
N ALA A 379 5.13 -10.69 -8.74
CA ALA A 379 5.84 -9.79 -9.64
C ALA A 379 6.55 -8.66 -8.88
N TRP A 380 5.90 -8.12 -7.86
CA TRP A 380 6.50 -7.10 -7.01
C TRP A 380 7.69 -7.64 -6.22
N ALA A 381 7.51 -8.75 -5.49
CA ALA A 381 8.58 -9.36 -4.70
C ALA A 381 9.81 -9.70 -5.54
N GLN A 382 9.62 -10.19 -6.78
CA GLN A 382 10.70 -10.46 -7.73
C GLN A 382 11.48 -9.19 -8.10
N ASP A 383 10.80 -8.10 -8.47
CA ASP A 383 11.43 -6.81 -8.78
C ASP A 383 12.21 -6.26 -7.57
N LEU A 384 11.62 -6.32 -6.38
CA LEU A 384 12.24 -5.84 -5.16
C LEU A 384 13.47 -6.67 -4.75
N THR A 385 13.39 -7.99 -4.91
CA THR A 385 14.48 -8.92 -4.62
C THR A 385 15.63 -8.75 -5.61
N ASP A 386 15.32 -8.55 -6.90
CA ASP A 386 16.32 -8.20 -7.91
C ASP A 386 17.02 -6.87 -7.56
N CYS A 387 16.25 -5.83 -7.21
CA CYS A 387 16.82 -4.56 -6.76
C CYS A 387 17.71 -4.71 -5.52
N TYR A 388 17.34 -5.57 -4.58
CA TYR A 388 18.13 -5.86 -3.38
C TYR A 388 19.49 -6.50 -3.73
N TYR A 389 19.49 -7.62 -4.46
CA TYR A 389 20.75 -8.34 -4.74
C TYR A 389 21.59 -7.64 -5.82
N ASN A 390 20.94 -7.20 -6.88
CA ASN A 390 21.61 -6.69 -8.06
C ASN A 390 21.75 -5.17 -8.07
N GLY A 391 21.14 -4.43 -7.13
CA GLY A 391 21.21 -2.97 -7.04
C GLY A 391 20.69 -2.25 -8.29
N ILE A 392 20.67 -0.92 -8.24
CA ILE A 392 20.25 -0.03 -9.33
C ILE A 392 21.39 0.93 -9.62
N THR A 393 21.92 0.89 -10.84
CA THR A 393 22.99 1.81 -11.27
C THR A 393 22.44 3.22 -11.38
N VAL A 394 23.17 4.19 -10.81
CA VAL A 394 22.80 5.61 -10.83
C VAL A 394 24.03 6.47 -11.10
N THR A 395 23.81 7.63 -11.70
CA THR A 395 24.86 8.60 -12.02
C THR A 395 24.76 9.86 -11.14
N GLY A 396 23.57 10.18 -10.64
CA GLY A 396 23.29 11.40 -9.87
C GLY A 396 23.70 11.38 -8.40
N VAL A 397 24.46 10.38 -7.93
CA VAL A 397 24.86 10.24 -6.52
C VAL A 397 26.39 10.13 -6.42
N PRO A 398 27.09 11.20 -5.96
CA PRO A 398 28.54 11.19 -5.84
C PRO A 398 29.05 10.04 -4.95
N GLY A 399 30.05 9.31 -5.45
CA GLY A 399 30.68 8.19 -4.73
C GLY A 399 29.81 6.94 -4.58
N CYS A 400 28.61 6.92 -5.17
CA CYS A 400 27.68 5.79 -5.05
C CYS A 400 27.10 5.43 -6.42
N PRO A 401 27.84 4.73 -7.29
CA PRO A 401 27.40 4.40 -8.65
C PRO A 401 26.23 3.40 -8.68
N LYS A 402 25.89 2.82 -7.52
CA LYS A 402 24.89 1.77 -7.39
C LYS A 402 24.19 1.86 -6.05
N LEU A 403 22.86 1.81 -6.07
CA LEU A 403 22.00 1.87 -4.90
C LEU A 403 21.34 0.51 -4.66
N PHE A 404 21.17 0.11 -3.40
CA PHE A 404 20.58 -1.17 -3.01
C PHE A 404 19.35 -0.91 -2.13
N PRO A 405 18.13 -0.92 -2.69
CA PRO A 405 16.91 -0.84 -1.88
C PRO A 405 16.82 -2.03 -0.92
N VAL A 406 16.57 -1.77 0.37
CA VAL A 406 16.42 -2.79 1.42
C VAL A 406 15.10 -2.59 2.13
N PHE A 407 14.25 -3.62 2.13
CA PHE A 407 12.89 -3.55 2.66
C PHE A 407 12.84 -4.08 4.08
N ILE A 408 12.66 -3.19 5.06
CA ILE A 408 12.68 -3.56 6.48
C ILE A 408 11.31 -3.95 7.03
N ALA A 409 10.23 -3.56 6.34
CA ALA A 409 8.86 -3.89 6.72
C ALA A 409 7.88 -3.69 5.56
N ALA A 410 6.76 -4.40 5.60
CA ALA A 410 5.52 -4.12 4.89
C ALA A 410 4.48 -3.55 5.86
N LYS A 411 4.21 -2.25 5.76
CA LYS A 411 3.21 -1.56 6.57
C LYS A 411 1.91 -1.34 5.80
N GLY A 412 0.83 -1.21 6.55
CA GLY A 412 -0.47 -0.95 5.97
C GLY A 412 -1.60 -1.01 6.98
N ASP A 413 -2.81 -0.75 6.51
CA ASP A 413 -3.99 -1.10 7.27
C ASP A 413 -4.07 -2.62 7.40
N TRP A 414 -4.48 -3.08 8.58
CA TRP A 414 -4.41 -4.50 8.91
C TRP A 414 -5.23 -5.38 7.94
N PRO A 415 -6.41 -4.97 7.42
CA PRO A 415 -7.08 -5.71 6.35
C PRO A 415 -6.25 -5.92 5.07
N ALA A 416 -5.50 -4.91 4.61
CA ALA A 416 -4.61 -5.08 3.48
C ALA A 416 -3.43 -6.01 3.81
N LEU A 417 -2.84 -5.87 5.01
CA LEU A 417 -1.78 -6.77 5.49
C LEU A 417 -2.25 -8.23 5.54
N VAL A 418 -3.47 -8.49 6.02
CA VAL A 418 -4.04 -9.85 6.08
C VAL A 418 -4.14 -10.46 4.69
N LYS A 419 -4.62 -9.70 3.71
CA LYS A 419 -4.77 -10.17 2.32
C LYS A 419 -3.40 -10.41 1.68
N ALA A 420 -2.49 -9.45 1.81
CA ALA A 420 -1.17 -9.49 1.19
C ALA A 420 -0.26 -10.53 1.84
N GLY A 421 -0.21 -10.56 3.17
CA GLY A 421 0.61 -11.48 3.98
C GLY A 421 0.05 -12.88 4.12
N ARG A 422 -1.15 -13.17 3.59
CA ARG A 422 -1.87 -14.44 3.81
C ARG A 422 -2.04 -14.75 5.29
N LEU A 423 -2.22 -13.71 6.11
CA LEU A 423 -2.27 -13.84 7.55
C LEU A 423 -3.54 -14.62 7.93
N VAL A 424 -3.38 -15.72 8.67
CA VAL A 424 -4.50 -16.53 9.18
C VAL A 424 -5.06 -15.95 10.48
N ARG A 425 -4.23 -15.19 11.21
CA ARG A 425 -4.56 -14.51 12.47
C ARG A 425 -4.76 -13.01 12.23
N SER A 426 -5.87 -12.46 12.70
CA SER A 426 -6.17 -11.03 12.60
C SER A 426 -7.41 -10.65 13.42
N PHE A 427 -7.52 -9.38 13.82
CA PHE A 427 -8.67 -8.83 14.55
C PHE A 427 -10.03 -9.01 13.84
N MET A 428 -10.02 -9.30 12.54
CA MET A 428 -11.24 -9.61 11.77
C MET A 428 -11.79 -11.02 12.03
N ARG A 429 -11.09 -11.84 12.83
CA ARG A 429 -11.51 -13.20 13.17
C ARG A 429 -12.22 -13.22 14.52
N ASP A 430 -13.15 -14.15 14.64
CA ASP A 430 -13.79 -14.47 15.90
C ASP A 430 -12.79 -15.22 16.81
N SER A 431 -12.59 -14.72 18.02
CA SER A 431 -11.71 -15.30 19.04
C SER A 431 -12.40 -16.29 19.96
N THR A 432 -13.73 -16.41 19.88
CA THR A 432 -14.53 -17.22 20.82
C THR A 432 -14.56 -18.71 20.46
N ALA A 433 -14.13 -19.08 19.26
CA ALA A 433 -14.10 -20.48 18.84
C ALA A 433 -13.00 -21.27 19.57
N PRO A 434 -13.25 -22.52 20.01
CA PRO A 434 -12.24 -23.36 20.67
C PRO A 434 -10.98 -23.62 19.83
N ASP A 435 -11.09 -23.52 18.51
CA ASP A 435 -10.02 -23.68 17.52
C ASP A 435 -9.70 -22.35 16.81
N ALA A 436 -9.99 -21.21 17.46
CA ALA A 436 -9.73 -19.90 16.89
C ALA A 436 -8.26 -19.76 16.47
N PRO A 437 -7.97 -19.31 15.23
CA PRO A 437 -6.61 -19.16 14.76
C PRO A 437 -5.83 -18.09 15.55
N GLY A 438 -6.53 -17.19 16.24
CA GLY A 438 -5.98 -16.03 16.93
C GLY A 438 -6.33 -14.71 16.25
N ILE A 439 -6.24 -13.62 17.01
CA ILE A 439 -6.56 -12.27 16.53
C ILE A 439 -5.31 -11.44 16.22
N CYS A 440 -4.13 -11.86 16.67
CA CYS A 440 -2.88 -11.17 16.41
C CYS A 440 -1.95 -12.03 15.54
N HIS A 441 -1.35 -11.45 14.50
CA HIS A 441 -0.33 -12.17 13.72
C HIS A 441 1.05 -12.10 14.35
N LEU A 442 1.29 -11.16 15.27
CA LEU A 442 2.58 -10.95 15.95
C LEU A 442 2.73 -11.77 17.23
N CYS A 443 1.65 -12.33 17.77
CA CYS A 443 1.67 -13.15 18.98
C CYS A 443 0.54 -14.19 18.95
N ARG A 444 0.30 -14.87 20.09
CA ARG A 444 -0.79 -15.86 20.25
C ARG A 444 -2.11 -15.30 20.75
N ALA A 445 -2.25 -13.98 20.91
CA ALA A 445 -3.49 -13.37 21.41
C ALA A 445 -4.72 -13.86 20.62
N GLY A 446 -5.72 -14.35 21.35
CA GLY A 446 -6.98 -14.88 20.84
C GLY A 446 -6.95 -16.37 20.48
N GLN A 447 -5.89 -17.09 20.83
CA GLN A 447 -5.81 -18.56 20.75
C GLN A 447 -6.20 -19.20 22.09
N PRO A 448 -6.45 -20.53 22.12
CA PRO A 448 -6.66 -21.25 23.38
C PRO A 448 -5.54 -21.01 24.38
N ASN A 449 -5.89 -20.61 25.60
CA ASN A 449 -4.98 -20.22 26.71
C ASN A 449 -4.26 -18.86 26.54
N TYR A 450 -4.58 -18.08 25.51
CA TYR A 450 -3.98 -16.77 25.25
C TYR A 450 -5.08 -15.71 25.09
N GLU A 451 -5.72 -15.38 26.20
CA GLU A 451 -6.82 -14.43 26.24
C GLU A 451 -6.38 -13.05 25.77
N TRP A 452 -6.93 -12.57 24.65
CA TRP A 452 -6.48 -11.33 24.02
C TRP A 452 -6.87 -10.06 24.77
N ASN A 453 -7.93 -10.14 25.60
CA ASN A 453 -8.45 -9.08 26.44
C ASN A 453 -7.83 -9.10 27.85
N SER A 454 -6.79 -9.89 28.08
CA SER A 454 -5.96 -9.76 29.27
C SER A 454 -5.03 -8.55 29.10
N PHE A 455 -5.25 -7.52 29.91
CA PHE A 455 -4.48 -6.27 29.93
C PHE A 455 -3.45 -6.22 31.08
N GLU A 456 -3.22 -7.34 31.75
CA GLU A 456 -2.25 -7.45 32.84
C GLU A 456 -0.81 -7.41 32.29
N ASN A 457 0.14 -6.99 33.12
CA ASN A 457 1.56 -6.90 32.73
C ASN A 457 2.19 -8.28 32.45
N ASP A 458 1.57 -9.35 32.92
CA ASP A 458 1.97 -10.74 32.76
C ASP A 458 1.03 -11.52 31.82
N ALA A 459 0.24 -10.82 31.00
CA ALA A 459 -0.68 -11.46 30.07
C ALA A 459 0.06 -12.51 29.20
N ALA A 460 -0.47 -13.73 29.15
CA ALA A 460 0.21 -14.88 28.57
C ALA A 460 0.67 -14.66 27.12
N TRP A 461 -0.07 -13.85 26.35
CA TRP A 461 0.27 -13.54 24.96
C TRP A 461 1.51 -12.64 24.79
N LEU A 462 1.94 -11.92 25.83
CA LEU A 462 3.13 -11.07 25.81
C LEU A 462 4.42 -11.89 25.81
N HIS A 463 4.38 -13.07 26.44
CA HIS A 463 5.51 -13.99 26.59
C HIS A 463 5.45 -15.19 25.66
N ALA A 464 4.38 -15.30 24.88
CA ALA A 464 4.19 -16.39 23.93
C ALA A 464 5.22 -16.32 22.79
N ASP A 465 5.57 -17.48 22.24
CA ASP A 465 6.25 -17.54 20.94
C ASP A 465 5.36 -16.94 19.85
N SER A 466 5.99 -16.47 18.77
CA SER A 466 5.30 -15.96 17.58
C SER A 466 5.39 -16.97 16.44
N PRO A 467 4.50 -17.99 16.38
CA PRO A 467 4.49 -18.93 15.28
C PRO A 467 4.21 -18.19 13.96
N LEU A 468 4.57 -18.78 12.82
CA LEU A 468 4.32 -18.15 11.53
C LEU A 468 2.83 -17.78 11.38
N PRO A 469 2.51 -16.56 10.90
CA PRO A 469 1.13 -16.11 10.83
C PRO A 469 0.41 -16.59 9.58
N TRP A 470 0.97 -17.53 8.82
CA TRP A 470 0.39 -18.10 7.61
C TRP A 470 0.60 -19.61 7.58
N THR A 471 -0.31 -20.32 6.92
CA THR A 471 -0.10 -21.73 6.53
C THR A 471 0.67 -21.83 5.21
N THR A 472 0.50 -20.84 4.33
CA THR A 472 1.23 -20.75 3.07
C THR A 472 1.87 -19.37 2.98
N PRO A 473 3.19 -19.28 2.79
CA PRO A 473 3.89 -18.00 2.72
C PRO A 473 3.28 -17.09 1.66
N SER A 474 3.27 -15.79 1.96
CA SER A 474 2.97 -14.75 0.98
C SER A 474 4.14 -14.61 0.00
N PRO A 475 3.91 -14.23 -1.26
CA PRO A 475 5.00 -13.83 -2.16
C PRO A 475 5.96 -12.80 -1.54
N LEU A 476 5.44 -11.88 -0.71
CA LEU A 476 6.26 -10.85 -0.06
C LEU A 476 7.20 -11.42 1.01
N SER A 477 6.95 -12.62 1.54
CA SER A 477 7.83 -13.26 2.52
C SER A 477 9.16 -13.75 1.92
N GLY A 478 9.27 -13.80 0.58
CA GLY A 478 10.53 -14.11 -0.11
C GLY A 478 11.48 -12.92 -0.23
N ILE A 479 11.07 -11.71 0.16
CA ILE A 479 11.94 -10.53 0.18
C ILE A 479 12.96 -10.70 1.32
N PRO A 480 14.26 -10.42 1.10
CA PRO A 480 15.29 -10.51 2.13
C PRO A 480 14.95 -9.68 3.37
N GLN A 481 14.96 -10.33 4.53
CA GLN A 481 14.46 -9.79 5.81
C GLN A 481 15.09 -10.53 6.99
N ASP A 482 14.56 -10.39 8.21
CA ASP A 482 15.01 -11.19 9.35
C ASP A 482 14.32 -12.58 9.33
N PRO A 483 15.06 -13.69 9.10
CA PRO A 483 14.47 -15.02 9.04
C PRO A 483 13.90 -15.49 10.39
N ASN A 484 14.33 -14.88 11.50
CA ASN A 484 13.85 -15.24 12.84
C ASN A 484 12.58 -14.48 13.23
N ASN A 485 12.20 -13.43 12.48
CA ASN A 485 11.07 -12.58 12.80
C ASN A 485 10.22 -12.23 11.56
N LEU A 486 9.85 -13.24 10.79
CA LEU A 486 9.05 -13.07 9.57
C LEU A 486 7.68 -12.43 9.83
N ALA A 487 7.13 -12.57 11.04
CA ALA A 487 5.85 -11.96 11.41
C ALA A 487 5.93 -10.44 11.52
N SER A 488 7.02 -9.90 12.11
CA SER A 488 7.18 -8.45 12.32
C SER A 488 7.37 -7.67 11.03
N PHE A 489 7.73 -8.34 9.94
CA PHE A 489 7.76 -7.72 8.62
C PHE A 489 6.41 -7.10 8.26
N TYR A 490 5.30 -7.73 8.64
CA TYR A 490 3.96 -7.16 8.44
C TYR A 490 3.61 -6.18 9.56
N ALA A 491 4.23 -4.99 9.52
CA ALA A 491 4.10 -3.96 10.54
C ALA A 491 2.71 -3.30 10.51
N ILE A 492 1.98 -3.42 11.62
CA ILE A 492 0.65 -2.83 11.77
C ILE A 492 0.77 -1.30 11.83
N ASP A 493 -0.02 -0.58 11.04
CA ASP A 493 -0.22 0.85 11.26
C ASP A 493 -1.16 1.08 12.46
N LEU A 494 -0.55 1.37 13.61
CA LEU A 494 -1.26 1.62 14.87
C LEU A 494 -2.31 2.74 14.75
N PHE A 495 -2.08 3.76 13.92
CA PHE A 495 -3.05 4.85 13.77
C PHE A 495 -4.29 4.38 13.01
N HIS A 496 -4.11 3.56 11.97
CA HIS A 496 -5.24 2.97 11.24
C HIS A 496 -6.03 2.00 12.10
N VAL A 497 -5.35 1.18 12.91
CA VAL A 497 -6.01 0.25 13.84
C VAL A 497 -6.74 1.01 14.97
N SER A 498 -6.13 2.06 15.50
CA SER A 498 -6.72 2.87 16.57
C SER A 498 -7.98 3.60 16.12
N HIS A 499 -7.94 4.27 14.95
CA HIS A 499 -9.05 5.12 14.48
C HIS A 499 -10.33 4.34 14.14
N LYS A 500 -10.24 3.06 13.79
CA LYS A 500 -11.40 2.23 13.40
C LYS A 500 -11.72 1.10 14.38
N GLY A 501 -11.11 1.07 15.55
CA GLY A 501 -11.26 -0.03 16.51
C GLY A 501 -11.19 0.46 17.95
N VAL A 502 -10.25 -0.11 18.72
CA VAL A 502 -10.14 0.00 20.18
C VAL A 502 -10.25 1.42 20.72
N VAL A 503 -9.66 2.43 20.06
CA VAL A 503 -9.76 3.83 20.55
C VAL A 503 -11.16 4.39 20.30
N GLY A 504 -11.79 4.04 19.18
CA GLY A 504 -13.19 4.40 18.92
C GLY A 504 -14.13 3.80 19.95
N ASP A 505 -13.98 2.50 20.24
CA ASP A 505 -14.80 1.78 21.22
C ASP A 505 -14.50 2.23 22.66
N PHE A 506 -13.23 2.50 22.99
CA PHE A 506 -12.83 3.04 24.28
C PHE A 506 -13.41 4.45 24.49
N VAL A 507 -13.32 5.33 23.49
CA VAL A 507 -13.92 6.68 23.56
C VAL A 507 -15.44 6.59 23.65
N ALA A 508 -16.08 5.70 22.87
CA ALA A 508 -17.52 5.49 22.95
C ALA A 508 -17.96 4.99 24.33
N SER A 509 -17.21 4.04 24.91
CA SER A 509 -17.46 3.50 26.25
C SER A 509 -17.24 4.56 27.34
N ALA A 510 -16.17 5.36 27.23
CA ALA A 510 -15.90 6.46 28.15
C ALA A 510 -17.00 7.54 28.10
N ILE A 511 -17.49 7.89 26.91
CA ILE A 511 -18.61 8.82 26.73
C ILE A 511 -19.90 8.24 27.31
N ALA A 512 -20.20 6.96 27.06
CA ALA A 512 -21.39 6.31 27.59
C ALA A 512 -21.42 6.31 29.12
N VAL A 513 -20.29 6.02 29.78
CA VAL A 513 -20.16 6.07 31.24
C VAL A 513 -20.39 7.49 31.78
N GLN A 514 -19.92 8.53 31.09
CA GLN A 514 -20.13 9.93 31.50
C GLN A 514 -21.54 10.46 31.25
N LEU A 515 -22.30 9.89 30.32
CA LEU A 515 -23.68 10.31 30.03
C LEU A 515 -24.74 9.52 30.83
N CYS A 516 -24.37 8.36 31.37
CA CYS A 516 -25.25 7.48 32.14
C CYS A 516 -24.98 7.47 33.65
N GLY A 517 -23.94 8.18 34.11
CA GLY A 517 -23.69 8.47 35.53
C GLY A 517 -23.91 9.94 35.80
#